data_AF-A0A1X3H765-F1
#
_entry.id   AF-A0A1X3H765-F1
#
_cell.length_a   1.000
_cell.length_b   1.000
_cell.length_c   1.000
_cell.angle_alpha   90.00
_cell.angle_beta   90.00
_cell.angle_gamma   90.00
#
_symmetry.space_group_name_H-M   'P 1'
#
loop_
_entity.id
_entity.type
_entity.pdbx_description
1 polymer ?
#
loop_
_entity_poly.entity_id
_entity_poly.type
_entity_poly.pdbx_seq_one_letter_code
_entity_poly.pdbx_strand_id
1 'polypeptide(L)'
;MMSPRLMSVLGSIVAVERMFWKLRELIDGDSSIPPDVRETLHVMLDAKLLAAKDTIMSDARAAIDATPDLPQAVRDRAYRSLDSAMKMFMSSEPHRTQHPRSEVGISSAHPKLH
;
A
#
# COMPACT_ATOMS: atom_id res chain seq x y z
N MET A 1 13.03 -2.02 21.75
CA MET A 1 12.10 -2.94 21.05
C MET A 1 10.76 -2.25 20.82
N MET A 2 10.13 -2.49 19.66
CA MET A 2 8.76 -2.05 19.35
C MET A 2 7.75 -2.86 20.17
N SER A 3 6.61 -2.26 20.52
CA SER A 3 5.53 -2.94 21.25
C SER A 3 4.90 -4.04 20.38
N PRO A 4 4.56 -5.23 20.93
CA PRO A 4 3.84 -6.26 20.20
C PRO A 4 2.52 -5.78 19.58
N ARG A 5 1.83 -4.85 20.25
CA ARG A 5 0.60 -4.22 19.71
C ARG A 5 0.89 -3.42 18.44
N LEU A 6 1.98 -2.65 18.43
CA LEU A 6 2.41 -1.90 17.25
C LEU A 6 2.78 -2.87 16.12
N MET A 7 3.53 -3.94 16.40
CA MET A 7 3.86 -4.95 15.40
C MET A 7 2.61 -5.59 14.78
N SER A 8 1.57 -5.84 15.58
CA SER A 8 0.30 -6.37 15.07
C SER A 8 -0.40 -5.38 14.14
N VAL A 9 -0.46 -4.09 14.49
CA VAL A 9 -1.05 -3.04 13.65
C VAL A 9 -0.31 -2.92 12.32
N LEU A 10 1.03 -2.89 12.36
CA LEU A 10 1.87 -2.87 11.16
C LEU A 10 1.62 -4.12 10.29
N GLY A 11 1.52 -5.30 10.92
CA GLY A 11 1.21 -6.55 10.23
C GLY A 11 -0.14 -6.52 9.52
N SER A 12 -1.17 -5.97 10.16
CA SER A 12 -2.50 -5.80 9.56
C SER A 12 -2.48 -4.90 8.34
N ILE A 13 -1.74 -3.78 8.39
CA ILE A 13 -1.63 -2.85 7.25
C ILE A 13 -0.96 -3.53 6.07
N VAL A 14 0.17 -4.21 6.30
CA VAL A 14 0.90 -4.93 5.25
C VAL A 14 0.02 -6.04 4.63
N ALA A 15 -0.75 -6.75 5.46
CA ALA A 15 -1.68 -7.76 4.98
C ALA A 15 -2.76 -7.15 4.08
N VAL A 16 -3.34 -6.01 4.48
CA VAL A 16 -4.34 -5.30 3.68
C VAL A 16 -3.75 -4.79 2.36
N GLU A 17 -2.60 -4.13 2.39
CA GLU A 17 -1.91 -3.69 1.16
C GLU A 17 -1.68 -4.85 0.19
N ARG A 18 -1.24 -6.00 0.70
CA ARG A 18 -1.01 -7.19 -0.12
C ARG A 18 -2.29 -7.75 -0.72
N MET A 19 -3.40 -7.73 0.01
CA MET A 19 -4.71 -8.13 -0.52
C MET A 19 -5.15 -7.21 -1.66
N PHE A 20 -5.04 -5.90 -1.49
CA PHE A 20 -5.38 -4.93 -2.53
C PHE A 20 -4.48 -5.07 -3.76
N TRP A 21 -3.20 -5.35 -3.57
CA TRP A 21 -2.28 -5.64 -4.67
C TRP A 21 -2.73 -6.87 -5.47
N LYS A 22 -3.13 -7.96 -4.80
CA LYS A 22 -3.65 -9.15 -5.47
C LYS A 22 -4.94 -8.88 -6.25
N LEU A 23 -5.84 -8.04 -5.73
CA LEU A 23 -7.04 -7.64 -6.47
C LEU A 23 -6.71 -6.87 -7.74
N ARG A 24 -5.72 -5.97 -7.68
CA ARG A 24 -5.23 -5.26 -8.86
C ARG A 24 -4.63 -6.19 -9.90
N GLU A 25 -3.78 -7.12 -9.47
CA GLU A 25 -3.18 -8.13 -10.36
C GLU A 25 -4.25 -8.96 -11.08
N LEU A 26 -5.32 -9.35 -10.37
CA LEU A 26 -6.45 -10.05 -10.97
C LEU A 26 -7.19 -9.20 -12.00
N ILE A 27 -7.42 -7.92 -11.70
CA ILE A 27 -8.07 -6.97 -12.63
C ILE A 27 -7.21 -6.72 -13.87
N ASP A 28 -5.89 -6.57 -13.70
CA ASP A 28 -4.96 -6.32 -14.80
C ASP A 28 -4.82 -7.53 -15.73
N GLY A 29 -4.87 -8.73 -15.16
CA GLY A 29 -4.82 -10.00 -15.87
C GLY A 29 -6.10 -10.37 -16.61
N ASP A 30 -7.23 -9.73 -16.30
CA ASP A 30 -8.51 -10.01 -16.96
C ASP A 30 -8.67 -9.16 -18.23
N SER A 31 -8.51 -9.80 -19.39
CA SER A 31 -8.68 -9.17 -20.70
C SER A 31 -10.13 -8.89 -21.08
N SER A 32 -11.11 -9.41 -20.33
CA SER A 32 -12.53 -9.13 -20.56
C SER A 32 -12.98 -7.78 -19.99
N ILE A 33 -12.19 -7.18 -19.09
CA ILE A 33 -12.47 -5.88 -18.47
C ILE A 33 -12.05 -4.76 -19.44
N PRO A 34 -12.97 -3.88 -19.88
CA PRO A 34 -12.63 -2.73 -20.70
C PRO A 34 -11.63 -1.78 -20.00
N PRO A 35 -10.74 -1.10 -20.73
CA PRO A 35 -9.74 -0.21 -20.14
C PRO A 35 -10.32 0.86 -19.19
N ASP A 36 -11.44 1.49 -19.56
CA ASP A 36 -12.06 2.55 -18.76
C ASP A 36 -12.64 2.01 -17.44
N VAL A 37 -13.18 0.79 -17.48
CA VAL A 37 -13.70 0.08 -16.30
C VAL A 37 -12.54 -0.32 -15.40
N ARG A 38 -11.43 -0.82 -15.98
CA ARG A 38 -10.22 -1.19 -15.26
C ARG A 38 -9.65 0.00 -14.48
N GLU A 39 -9.52 1.15 -15.13
CA GLU A 39 -9.03 2.38 -14.48
C GLU A 39 -9.95 2.78 -13.31
N THR A 40 -11.26 2.74 -13.54
CA THR A 40 -12.26 3.05 -12.49
C THR A 40 -12.11 2.10 -11.29
N LEU A 41 -11.92 0.79 -11.53
CA LEU A 41 -11.72 -0.19 -10.47
C LEU A 41 -10.42 0.06 -9.70
N HIS A 42 -9.32 0.43 -10.37
CA HIS A 42 -8.06 0.78 -9.72
C HIS A 42 -8.22 1.99 -8.78
N VAL A 43 -8.88 3.05 -9.24
CA VAL A 43 -9.16 4.24 -8.41
C VAL A 43 -10.03 3.88 -7.20
N MET A 44 -11.06 3.05 -7.40
CA MET A 44 -11.90 2.57 -6.29
C MET A 44 -11.10 1.74 -5.29
N LEU A 45 -10.21 0.86 -5.77
CA LEU A 45 -9.34 0.06 -4.91
C LEU A 45 -8.36 0.93 -4.12
N ASP A 46 -7.77 1.96 -4.73
CA ASP A 46 -6.91 2.93 -4.04
C ASP A 46 -7.66 3.64 -2.91
N ALA A 47 -8.86 4.15 -3.20
CA ALA A 47 -9.69 4.82 -2.19
C ALA A 47 -10.07 3.88 -1.03
N LYS A 48 -10.39 2.62 -1.33
CA LYS A 48 -10.73 1.61 -0.32
C LYS A 48 -9.51 1.18 0.50
N LEU A 49 -8.33 1.08 -0.12
CA LEU A 49 -7.09 0.79 0.60
C LEU A 49 -6.76 1.91 1.58
N LEU A 50 -6.89 3.17 1.15
CA LEU A 50 -6.67 4.34 2.01
C LEU A 50 -7.62 4.33 3.21
N ALA A 51 -8.92 4.14 2.96
CA ALA A 51 -9.92 4.07 4.02
C ALA A 51 -9.62 2.94 5.03
N ALA A 52 -9.19 1.76 4.55
CA ALA A 52 -8.84 0.63 5.41
C ALA A 52 -7.61 0.93 6.29
N LYS A 53 -6.58 1.59 5.74
CA LYS A 53 -5.41 2.05 6.50
C LYS A 53 -5.82 3.02 7.60
N ASP A 54 -6.69 3.98 7.28
CA ASP A 54 -7.20 4.96 8.25
C ASP A 54 -7.98 4.29 9.38
N THR A 55 -8.86 3.34 9.06
CA THR A 55 -9.61 2.57 10.07
C THR A 55 -8.67 1.82 11.01
N ILE A 56 -7.69 1.09 10.48
CA ILE A 56 -6.72 0.35 11.30
C ILE A 56 -5.95 1.29 12.23
N MET A 57 -5.55 2.46 11.75
CA MET A 57 -4.85 3.46 12.56
C MET A 57 -5.76 4.08 13.62
N SER A 58 -7.02 4.36 13.28
CA SER A 58 -8.02 4.87 14.23
C SER A 58 -8.27 3.87 15.35
N ASP A 59 -8.45 2.59 15.00
CA ASP A 59 -8.67 1.51 15.97
C ASP A 59 -7.45 1.33 16.88
N ALA A 60 -6.24 1.46 16.33
CA ALA A 60 -5.00 1.42 17.11
C ALA A 60 -4.91 2.58 18.12
N ARG A 61 -5.37 3.78 17.77
CA ARG A 61 -5.46 4.92 18.71
C ARG A 61 -6.49 4.65 19.80
N ALA A 62 -7.69 4.21 19.43
CA ALA A 62 -8.74 3.87 20.38
C ALA A 62 -8.29 2.78 21.38
N ALA A 63 -7.51 1.80 20.93
CA ALA A 63 -6.95 0.77 21.79
C ALA A 63 -5.88 1.29 22.78
N ILE A 64 -5.13 2.33 22.41
CA ILE A 64 -4.21 3.02 23.33
C ILE A 64 -5.02 3.76 24.41
N ASP A 65 -6.04 4.50 24.00
CA ASP A 65 -6.91 5.25 24.93
C ASP A 65 -7.69 4.36 25.88
N ALA A 66 -8.15 3.19 25.40
CA ALA A 66 -8.85 2.21 26.20
C ALA A 66 -7.97 1.46 27.21
N THR A 67 -6.67 1.78 27.33
CA THR A 67 -5.77 1.16 28.31
C THR A 67 -5.62 2.09 29.55
N PRO A 68 -6.41 1.88 30.62
CA PRO A 68 -6.54 2.83 31.73
C PRO A 68 -5.24 3.03 32.53
N ASP A 69 -4.44 1.97 32.71
CA ASP A 69 -3.24 1.98 33.57
C ASP A 69 -1.94 2.25 32.82
N LEU A 70 -2.01 2.67 31.56
CA LEU A 70 -0.80 2.93 30.78
C LEU A 70 -0.15 4.24 31.25
N PRO A 71 1.14 4.25 31.67
CA PRO A 71 1.81 5.48 32.05
C PRO A 71 1.79 6.49 30.90
N GLN A 72 1.62 7.78 31.20
CA GLN A 72 1.48 8.81 30.17
C GLN A 72 2.66 8.84 29.19
N ALA A 73 3.89 8.70 29.69
CA ALA A 73 5.08 8.62 28.86
C ALA A 73 5.05 7.43 27.87
N VAL A 74 4.40 6.33 28.24
CA VAL A 74 4.22 5.15 27.37
C VAL A 74 3.12 5.42 26.34
N ARG A 75 2.02 6.10 26.72
CA ARG A 75 0.99 6.57 25.77
C ARG A 75 1.60 7.50 24.71
N ASP A 76 2.34 8.52 25.13
CA ASP A 76 2.96 9.50 24.22
C ASP A 76 3.97 8.83 23.27
N ARG A 77 4.70 7.82 23.75
CA ARG A 77 5.59 7.03 22.91
C ARG A 77 4.82 6.16 21.91
N ALA A 78 3.71 5.55 22.32
CA ALA A 78 2.86 4.76 21.45
C ALA A 78 2.25 5.62 20.33
N TYR A 79 1.74 6.81 20.68
CA TYR A 79 1.22 7.78 19.72
C TYR A 79 2.26 8.23 18.69
N ARG A 80 3.47 8.60 19.13
CA ARG A 80 4.56 8.97 18.21
C ARG A 80 4.96 7.83 17.30
N SER A 81 4.99 6.60 17.82
CA SER A 81 5.33 5.43 17.02
C SER A 81 4.26 5.14 15.96
N LEU A 82 2.98 5.31 16.32
CA LEU A 82 1.85 5.13 15.41
C LEU A 82 1.80 6.22 14.33
N ASP A 83 2.06 7.49 14.69
CA ASP A 83 2.15 8.60 13.74
C ASP A 83 3.30 8.40 12.74
N SER A 84 4.46 7.94 13.23
CA SER A 84 5.59 7.60 12.36
C SER A 84 5.24 6.46 11.40
N ALA A 85 4.52 5.44 11.87
CA ALA A 85 4.04 4.35 11.02
C ALA A 85 3.08 4.86 9.95
N MET A 86 2.11 5.68 10.35
CA MET A 86 1.14 6.29 9.44
C MET A 86 1.84 7.07 8.33
N LYS A 87 2.83 7.90 8.67
CA LYS A 87 3.63 8.61 7.67
C LYS A 87 4.27 7.67 6.67
N MET A 88 4.89 6.58 7.11
CA MET A 88 5.51 5.60 6.21
C MET A 88 4.51 4.93 5.25
N PHE A 89 3.31 4.59 5.73
CA PHE A 89 2.28 3.91 4.91
C PHE A 89 1.46 4.85 4.02
N MET A 90 1.42 6.14 4.36
CA MET A 90 0.76 7.16 3.53
C MET A 90 1.72 7.76 2.49
N SER A 91 3.03 7.73 2.76
CA SER A 91 4.06 8.15 1.79
C SER A 91 4.45 7.05 0.80
N SER A 92 4.10 5.80 1.08
CA SER A 92 4.31 4.71 0.13
C SER A 92 3.30 4.90 -1.00
N GLU A 93 3.78 5.34 -2.16
CA GLU A 93 2.94 5.32 -3.36
C GLU A 93 2.42 3.88 -3.57
N PRO A 94 1.16 3.73 -4.04
CA PRO A 94 0.74 2.45 -4.58
C PRO A 94 1.78 2.07 -5.61
N HIS A 95 2.47 0.95 -5.40
CA HIS A 95 3.57 0.53 -6.27
C HIS A 95 3.03 0.44 -7.69
N ARG A 96 3.26 1.49 -8.49
CA ARG A 96 3.03 1.45 -9.92
C ARG A 96 3.97 0.37 -10.41
N THR A 97 3.40 -0.75 -10.82
CA THR A 97 4.06 -1.72 -11.66
C THR A 97 4.62 -0.95 -12.85
N GLN A 98 5.90 -0.62 -12.79
CA GLN A 98 6.68 -0.36 -13.98
C GLN A 98 6.63 -1.67 -14.75
N HIS A 99 5.69 -1.75 -15.70
CA HIS A 99 5.80 -2.69 -16.80
C HIS A 99 7.21 -2.47 -17.38
N PRO A 100 8.11 -3.47 -17.43
CA PRO A 100 9.20 -3.39 -18.37
C PRO A 100 8.54 -3.49 -19.75
N ARG A 101 8.19 -2.34 -20.33
CA ARG A 101 8.05 -2.21 -21.77
C ARG A 101 9.39 -2.67 -22.32
N SER A 102 9.43 -3.91 -22.78
CA SER A 102 10.54 -4.44 -23.55
C SER A 102 10.57 -3.65 -24.85
N GLU A 103 11.25 -2.51 -24.85
CA GLU A 103 11.76 -1.88 -26.05
C GLU A 103 12.86 -2.80 -26.60
N VAL A 104 12.45 -3.84 -27.33
CA VAL A 104 13.35 -4.50 -28.27
C VAL A 104 13.44 -3.59 -29.49
N GLY A 105 14.20 -2.50 -29.31
CA GLY A 105 14.79 -1.77 -30.41
C GLY A 105 15.95 -2.58 -30.95
N ILE A 106 15.71 -3.37 -32.00
CA ILE A 106 16.80 -3.85 -32.85
C ILE A 106 16.79 -3.00 -34.11
N SER A 107 17.54 -1.91 -34.00
CA SER A 107 18.15 -1.21 -35.13
C SER A 107 18.96 -2.23 -35.93
N SER A 108 18.53 -2.53 -37.15
CA SER A 108 19.41 -3.12 -38.16
C SER A 108 19.66 -2.06 -39.22
N ALA A 109 20.67 -1.25 -38.96
CA ALA A 109 21.30 -0.41 -39.96
C ALA A 109 21.88 -1.30 -41.08
N HIS A 110 21.52 -0.97 -42.31
CA HIS A 110 22.25 -1.30 -43.52
C HIS A 110 23.75 -0.99 -43.37
N PRO A 111 24.62 -1.80 -44.00
CA PRO A 111 25.73 -1.23 -44.74
C PRO A 111 25.72 -1.66 -46.22
N LYS A 112 26.47 -0.86 -46.99
CA LYS A 112 26.49 -0.67 -48.45
C LYS A 112 27.25 -1.74 -49.25
N LEU A 113 26.86 -1.80 -50.54
CA LEU A 113 27.67 -1.92 -51.77
C LEU A 113 28.84 -2.94 -51.81
N HIS A 114 28.71 -3.92 -52.72
CA HIS A 114 29.55 -3.98 -53.93
C HIS A 114 28.85 -4.76 -55.05
#